data_AF-A0A7G9S4C3-F1
#
_entry.id   AF-A0A7G9S4C3-F1
#
_cell.length_a   1.000
_cell.length_b   1.000
_cell.length_c   1.000
_cell.angle_alpha   90.00
_cell.angle_beta   90.00
_cell.angle_gamma   90.00
#
_symmetry.space_group_name_H-M   'P 1'
#
loop_
_entity.id
_entity.type
_entity.pdbx_description
1 polymer ?
#
loop_
_entity_poly.entity_id
_entity_poly.type
_entity_poly.pdbx_seq_one_letter_code
_entity_poly.pdbx_strand_id
1 'polypeptide(L)' 'MDNWWVNALWSIAPTVFIGLFFWLVLRLILRADRTERRIFREIENEERVKAGLPKRDD' A
#
# COMPACT_ATOMS: atom_id res chain seq x y z
N MET A 1 -24.00 -30.71 -16.67
CA MET A 1 -22.57 -30.65 -16.28
C MET A 1 -22.25 -29.37 -15.52
N ASP A 2 -23.27 -28.56 -15.21
CA ASP A 2 -23.13 -27.16 -14.80
C ASP A 2 -22.67 -27.00 -13.34
N ASN A 3 -23.01 -27.97 -12.50
CA ASN A 3 -22.69 -27.93 -11.07
C ASN A 3 -21.21 -28.29 -10.77
N TRP A 4 -20.55 -29.07 -11.61
CA TRP A 4 -19.16 -29.51 -11.35
C TRP A 4 -18.19 -28.33 -11.42
N TRP A 5 -18.32 -27.49 -12.44
CA TRP A 5 -17.44 -26.34 -12.65
C TRP A 5 -17.70 -25.24 -11.62
N VAL A 6 -18.97 -25.03 -11.24
CA VAL A 6 -19.36 -24.11 -10.17
C VAL A 6 -18.80 -24.54 -8.81
N ASN A 7 -18.88 -25.84 -8.49
CA ASN A 7 -18.31 -26.36 -7.24
C ASN A 7 -16.78 -26.25 -7.20
N ALA A 8 -16.10 -26.48 -8.32
CA ALA A 8 -14.66 -26.30 -8.43
C ALA A 8 -14.24 -24.83 -8.25
N LEU A 9 -15.02 -23.88 -8.74
CA LEU A 9 -14.76 -22.46 -8.53
C LEU A 9 -15.01 -22.05 -7.07
N TRP A 10 -16.07 -22.56 -6.45
CA TRP A 10 -16.36 -22.30 -5.04
C TRP A 10 -15.35 -22.92 -4.08
N SER A 11 -14.71 -24.03 -4.44
CA SER A 11 -13.69 -24.66 -3.59
C SER A 11 -12.35 -23.92 -3.62
N ILE A 12 -11.99 -23.27 -4.73
CA ILE A 12 -10.74 -22.50 -4.85
C ILE A 12 -10.90 -21.03 -4.42
N ALA A 13 -12.13 -20.50 -4.46
CA ALA A 13 -12.43 -19.12 -4.07
C ALA A 13 -11.85 -18.71 -2.70
N PRO A 14 -11.93 -19.51 -1.62
CA PRO A 14 -11.38 -19.14 -0.31
C PRO A 14 -9.87 -18.87 -0.36
N THR A 15 -9.11 -19.74 -1.02
CA THR A 15 -7.64 -19.63 -1.11
C THR A 15 -7.22 -18.40 -1.91
N VAL A 16 -7.88 -18.18 -3.05
CA VAL A 16 -7.62 -17.00 -3.90
C VAL A 16 -7.99 -15.72 -3.15
N PHE A 17 -9.11 -15.73 -2.43
CA PHE A 17 -9.56 -14.58 -1.66
C PHE A 17 -8.57 -14.21 -0.56
N ILE A 18 -8.07 -15.20 0.19
CA ILE A 18 -7.04 -14.99 1.21
C ILE A 18 -5.75 -14.46 0.57
N GLY A 19 -5.31 -15.05 -0.54
CA GLY A 19 -4.12 -14.58 -1.26
C GLY A 19 -4.25 -13.15 -1.78
N LEU A 20 -5.41 -12.79 -2.33
CA LEU A 20 -5.71 -11.44 -2.80
C LEU A 20 -5.77 -10.45 -1.64
N PHE A 21 -6.41 -10.82 -0.54
CA PHE A 21 -6.49 -10.01 0.67
C PHE A 21 -5.08 -9.75 1.24
N PHE A 22 -4.27 -10.80 1.36
CA PHE A 22 -2.89 -10.70 1.83
C PHE A 22 -2.04 -9.80 0.92
N TRP A 23 -2.14 -9.98 -0.40
CA TRP A 23 -1.47 -9.13 -1.37
C TRP A 23 -1.90 -7.66 -1.25
N LEU A 24 -3.20 -7.41 -1.03
CA LEU A 24 -3.74 -6.06 -0.84
C LEU A 24 -3.16 -5.43 0.43
N VAL A 25 -3.13 -6.16 1.55
CA VAL A 25 -2.54 -5.69 2.80
C VAL A 25 -1.06 -5.34 2.62
N LEU A 26 -0.26 -6.24 2.04
CA LEU A 26 1.15 -5.96 1.75
C LEU A 26 1.32 -4.74 0.83
N ARG A 27 0.48 -4.63 -0.20
CA ARG A 27 0.49 -3.48 -1.13
C ARG A 27 0.18 -2.17 -0.41
N LEU A 28 -0.76 -2.17 0.54
CA LEU A 28 -1.10 -0.99 1.32
C LEU A 28 0.04 -0.57 2.23
N ILE A 29 0.65 -1.50 2.96
CA ILE A 29 1.79 -1.23 3.85
C ILE A 29 2.95 -0.61 3.05
N LEU A 30 3.35 -1.24 1.94
CA LEU A 30 4.43 -0.74 1.08
C LEU A 30 4.11 0.63 0.46
N ARG A 31 2.84 0.93 0.20
CA ARG A 31 2.41 2.23 -0.35
C ARG A 31 2.34 3.32 0.71
N ALA A 32 1.87 3.00 1.90
CA ALA A 32 1.80 3.93 3.03
C ALA A 32 3.20 4.41 3.41
N ASP A 33 4.15 3.48 3.56
CA ASP A 33 5.55 3.75 3.90
C ASP A 33 6.24 4.73 2.92
N ARG A 34 5.91 4.67 1.61
CA ARG A 34 6.40 5.64 0.62
C ARG A 34 5.74 7.01 0.74
N THR A 35 4.46 7.05 1.11
CA THR A 35 3.68 8.29 1.18
C THR A 35 4.07 9.09 2.42
N GLU A 36 4.22 8.44 3.57
CA GLU A 36 4.63 9.06 4.82
C GLU A 36 6.01 9.71 4.71
N ARG A 37 7.00 9.01 4.13
CA ARG A 37 8.34 9.59 3.92
C ARG A 37 8.32 10.83 3.04
N ARG A 38 7.46 10.87 2.01
CA ARG A 38 7.34 12.03 1.12
C ARG A 38 6.74 13.23 1.86
N ILE A 39 5.63 13.01 2.57
CA ILE A 39 4.93 14.08 3.30
C ILE A 39 5.80 14.62 4.44
N PHE A 40 6.49 13.74 5.17
CA PHE A 40 7.41 14.17 6.22
C PHE A 40 8.52 15.09 5.68
N ARG A 41 9.14 14.71 4.56
CA ARG A 41 10.16 15.54 3.88
C ARG A 41 9.59 16.86 3.37
N GLU A 42 8.35 16.87 2.92
CA GLU A 42 7.67 18.10 2.46
C GLU A 42 7.45 19.07 3.62
N ILE A 43 6.88 18.57 4.74
CA ILE A 43 6.64 19.36 5.95
C ILE A 43 7.94 19.90 6.53
N GLU A 44 8.98 19.08 6.66
CA GLU A 44 10.28 19.53 7.19
C GLU A 44 10.87 20.65 6.33
N ASN A 45 10.74 20.54 4.99
CA ASN A 45 11.23 21.59 4.09
C ASN A 45 10.42 22.88 4.21
N GLU A 46 9.10 22.81 4.38
CA GLU A 46 8.28 23.99 4.64
C GLU A 46 8.67 24.69 5.95
N GLU A 47 8.95 23.93 7.01
CA GLU A 47 9.40 24.48 8.29
C GLU A 47 10.79 25.11 8.18
N ARG A 48 11.74 24.48 7.45
CA ARG A 48 13.07 25.03 7.20
C ARG A 48 13.02 26.32 6.40
N VAL A 49 12.18 26.39 5.36
CA VAL A 49 11.97 27.62 4.58
C VAL A 49 11.41 28.74 5.46
N LYS A 50 10.42 28.45 6.32
CA LYS A 50 9.88 29.42 7.29
C LYS A 50 10.94 29.87 8.30
N ALA A 51 11.86 28.99 8.69
CA ALA A 51 12.98 29.29 9.57
C ALA A 51 14.17 29.97 8.87
N GLY A 52 14.11 30.18 7.54
CA GLY A 52 15.23 30.75 6.76
C GLY A 52 16.44 29.82 6.65
N LEU A 53 16.27 28.54 6.96
CA LEU A 53 17.31 27.52 6.86
C LEU A 53 17.33 26.91 5.45
N PRO A 54 18.51 26.51 4.93
CA PRO A 54 18.58 25.82 3.65
C PRO A 54 17.85 24.48 3.71
N LYS A 55 17.29 24.09 2.55
CA LYS A 55 16.67 22.79 2.33
C LYS A 55 17.69 21.68 2.63
N ARG A 56 17.24 20.57 3.21
CA ARG A 56 18.14 19.43 3.47
C ARG A 56 18.27 18.60 2.18
N ASP A 57 19.50 18.28 1.79
CA ASP A 57 19.84 17.71 0.48
C ASP A 57 19.79 16.16 0.44
N ASP A 58 18.98 15.50 1.29
CA ASP A 58 18.95 14.03 1.46
C ASP A 58 17.86 13.23 0.69
#